data_AF-S6GJV0-F1
#
_entry.id   AF-S6GJV0-F1
#
_cell.length_a   1.000
_cell.length_b   1.000
_cell.length_c   1.000
_cell.angle_alpha   90.00
_cell.angle_beta   90.00
_cell.angle_gamma   90.00
#
_symmetry.space_group_name_H-M   'P 1'
#
loop_
_entity.id
_entity.type
_entity.pdbx_description
1 polymer ?
#
loop_
_entity_poly.entity_id
_entity_poly.type
_entity_poly.pdbx_seq_one_letter_code
_entity_poly.pdbx_strand_id
1 'polypeptide(L)' 'MIKNAVGQNEGSLKIFSFAYLNRLDEELTLQCFGRFYQDVLDTPEGKNHKNIRNFIRTGWGGVKFSSQALQLK' A
#
# COMPACT_ATOMS: atom_id res chain seq x y z
N MET A 1 -6.39 -6.69 -13.01
CA MET A 1 -6.40 -5.33 -12.42
C MET A 1 -7.23 -5.38 -11.15
N ILE A 2 -6.65 -5.07 -9.98
CA ILE A 2 -7.43 -4.96 -8.75
C ILE A 2 -8.12 -3.59 -8.80
N LYS A 3 -9.43 -3.56 -9.09
CA LYS A 3 -10.25 -2.36 -8.96
C LYS A 3 -10.66 -2.24 -7.49
N ASN A 4 -10.05 -1.28 -6.80
CA ASN A 4 -10.47 -0.93 -5.45
C ASN A 4 -11.76 -0.11 -5.55
N ALA A 5 -12.89 -0.68 -5.11
CA ALA A 5 -14.14 0.07 -4.98
C ALA A 5 -13.95 1.24 -4.00
N VAL A 6 -14.63 2.35 -4.25
CA VAL A 6 -14.67 3.51 -3.34
C VAL A 6 -15.06 3.04 -1.94
N GLY A 7 -14.24 3.35 -0.94
CA GLY A 7 -14.43 2.92 0.47
C GLY A 7 -13.69 1.65 0.89
N GLN A 8 -13.28 0.75 -0.01
CA GLN A 8 -12.74 -0.56 0.40
C GLN A 8 -11.22 -0.63 0.65
N ASN A 9 -10.48 0.46 0.43
CA ASN A 9 -9.01 0.46 0.55
C ASN A 9 -8.42 1.81 1.01
N GLU A 10 -9.22 2.62 1.72
CA GLU A 10 -8.81 3.97 2.10
C GLU A 10 -7.55 3.98 2.99
N GLY A 11 -7.40 2.97 3.86
CA GLY A 11 -6.21 2.83 4.71
C GLY A 11 -4.93 2.67 3.89
N SER A 12 -4.92 1.77 2.90
CA SER A 12 -3.75 1.59 2.03
C SER A 12 -3.50 2.83 1.16
N LEU A 13 -4.57 3.47 0.66
CA LEU A 13 -4.44 4.67 -0.14
C LEU A 13 -3.79 5.82 0.64
N LYS A 14 -4.15 6.02 1.91
CA LYS A 14 -3.52 7.03 2.78
C LYS A 14 -2.03 6.74 3.00
N ILE A 15 -1.66 5.50 3.31
CA ILE A 15 -0.26 5.11 3.53
C ILE A 15 0.56 5.29 2.25
N PHE A 16 0.07 4.83 1.10
CA PHE A 16 0.77 5.04 -0.17
C PHE A 16 0.87 6.51 -0.56
N SER A 17 -0.18 7.31 -0.34
CA SER A 17 -0.10 8.75 -0.59
C SER A 17 0.91 9.43 0.33
N PHE A 18 0.92 9.09 1.63
CA PHE A 18 1.92 9.60 2.57
C PHE A 18 3.35 9.22 2.13
N ALA A 19 3.59 7.95 1.84
CA ALA A 19 4.89 7.46 1.44
C ALA A 19 5.37 8.08 0.12
N TYR A 20 4.48 8.23 -0.86
CA TYR A 20 4.77 8.88 -2.14
C TYR A 20 5.13 10.36 -1.95
N LEU A 21 4.37 11.10 -1.14
CA LEU A 21 4.64 12.53 -0.87
C LEU A 21 5.97 12.73 -0.15
N ASN A 22 6.36 11.80 0.73
CA ASN A 22 7.62 11.84 1.47
C ASN A 22 8.78 11.15 0.75
N ARG A 23 8.56 10.66 -0.48
CA ARG A 23 9.56 9.96 -1.31
C ARG A 23 10.20 8.77 -0.58
N LEU A 24 9.41 8.03 0.18
CA LEU A 24 9.87 6.82 0.85
C LEU A 24 10.16 5.72 -0.18
N ASP A 25 11.19 4.92 0.08
CA ASP A 25 11.44 3.70 -0.67
C ASP A 25 10.39 2.62 -0.35
N GLU A 26 10.48 1.49 -1.05
CA GLU A 26 9.50 0.41 -0.94
C GLU A 26 9.51 -0.23 0.45
N GLU A 27 10.68 -0.40 1.05
CA GLU A 27 10.83 -1.01 2.37
C GLU A 27 10.23 -0.13 3.47
N LEU A 28 10.58 1.16 3.50
CA LEU A 28 9.99 2.12 4.44
C LEU A 28 8.48 2.26 4.24
N THR A 29 8.00 2.19 3.00
CA THR A 29 6.57 2.21 2.70
C THR A 29 5.87 0.97 3.28
N LEU A 30 6.45 -0.21 3.17
CA LEU A 30 5.93 -1.44 3.76
C LEU A 30 5.88 -1.35 5.29
N GLN A 31 6.93 -0.81 5.91
CA GLN A 31 6.98 -0.60 7.35
C GLN A 31 5.87 0.34 7.86
N CYS A 32 5.44 1.33 7.06
CA CYS A 32 4.30 2.19 7.42
C CYS A 32 2.97 1.41 7.57
N PHE A 33 2.84 0.20 7.03
CA PHE A 33 1.67 -0.65 7.24
C PHE A 33 1.66 -1.37 8.60
N GLY A 34 2.76 -1.33 9.36
CA GLY A 34 2.86 -1.85 10.71
C GLY A 34 2.41 -3.31 10.83
N ARG A 35 1.44 -3.58 11.72
CA ARG A 35 0.92 -4.94 11.96
C ARG A 35 0.44 -5.62 10.67
N PHE A 36 -0.16 -4.89 9.73
CA PHE A 36 -0.63 -5.51 8.49
C PHE A 36 0.51 -5.99 7.59
N TYR A 37 1.68 -5.37 7.66
CA TYR A 37 2.87 -5.88 6.97
C TYR A 37 3.40 -7.12 7.69
N GLN A 38 3.45 -7.10 9.02
CA GLN A 38 3.83 -8.29 9.81
C GLN A 38 2.90 -9.48 9.53
N ASP A 39 1.58 -9.27 9.50
CA ASP A 39 0.60 -10.31 9.18
C ASP A 39 0.85 -10.93 7.79
N VAL A 40 1.35 -10.14 6.82
CA VAL A 40 1.71 -10.63 5.48
C VAL A 40 2.97 -11.49 5.51
N LEU A 41 3.98 -11.09 6.29
CA LEU A 41 5.21 -11.86 6.49
C LEU A 41 4.93 -13.19 7.20
N ASP A 42 4.06 -13.18 8.21
CA ASP A 42 3.69 -14.36 8.99
C ASP A 42 2.78 -15.32 8.20
N THR A 43 2.15 -14.85 7.13
CA THR A 43 1.28 -15.65 6.26
C THR A 43 1.71 -15.58 4.79
N PRO A 44 2.83 -16.20 4.38
CA PRO A 44 3.34 -16.11 3.00
C PRO A 44 2.30 -16.52 1.94
N GLU A 45 1.52 -17.57 2.23
CA GLU A 45 0.45 -18.10 1.36
C GLU A 45 -0.92 -17.42 1.56
N GLY A 46 -1.00 -16.41 2.42
CA GLY A 46 -2.23 -15.70 2.74
C GLY A 46 -2.80 -14.92 1.54
N LYS A 47 -4.12 -14.74 1.53
CA LYS A 47 -4.85 -13.95 0.51
C LYS A 47 -5.37 -12.60 1.02
N ASN A 48 -5.08 -12.28 2.28
CA ASN A 48 -5.35 -11.00 2.94
C ASN A 48 -4.38 -9.90 2.45
N HIS A 49 -4.68 -8.64 2.78
CA HIS A 49 -3.83 -7.47 2.49
C HIS A 49 -3.30 -7.38 1.05
N LYS A 50 -4.19 -7.57 0.07
CA LYS A 50 -3.86 -7.61 -1.37
C LYS A 50 -3.00 -6.44 -1.84
N ASN A 51 -3.17 -5.24 -1.28
CA ASN A 51 -2.37 -4.06 -1.61
C ASN A 51 -0.91 -4.22 -1.18
N ILE A 52 -0.65 -4.67 0.05
CA ILE A 52 0.70 -4.88 0.60
C ILE A 52 1.40 -5.98 -0.21
N ARG A 53 0.73 -7.12 -0.41
CA ARG A 53 1.29 -8.23 -1.20
C ARG A 53 1.60 -7.84 -2.64
N ASN A 54 0.70 -7.08 -3.28
CA ASN A 54 0.96 -6.58 -4.62
C ASN A 54 2.14 -5.60 -4.63
N PHE A 55 2.24 -4.74 -3.62
CA PHE A 55 3.35 -3.79 -3.49
C PHE A 55 4.70 -4.49 -3.30
N ILE A 56 4.79 -5.56 -2.48
CA ILE A 56 6.00 -6.38 -2.36
C ILE A 56 6.47 -6.92 -3.73
N ARG A 57 5.53 -7.33 -4.58
CA ARG A 57 5.84 -7.94 -5.89
C ARG A 57 6.20 -6.92 -6.97
N THR A 58 5.60 -5.75 -6.93
CA THR A 58 5.61 -4.80 -8.05
C THR A 58 6.21 -3.45 -7.72
N GLY A 59 6.48 -3.20 -6.44
CA GLY A 59 6.99 -1.95 -5.95
C GLY A 59 6.09 -0.77 -6.31
N TRP A 60 6.71 0.41 -6.40
CA TRP A 60 6.04 1.62 -6.88
C TRP A 60 5.55 1.51 -8.33
N GLY A 61 6.18 0.68 -9.16
CA GLY A 61 5.78 0.46 -10.54
C GLY A 61 4.37 -0.17 -10.70
N GLY A 62 3.89 -0.88 -9.69
CA GLY A 62 2.54 -1.46 -9.68
C GLY A 62 1.47 -0.62 -9.00
N VAL A 63 1.83 0.50 -8.37
CA VAL A 63 0.88 1.39 -7.70
C VAL A 63 0.32 2.38 -8.71
N LYS A 64 -1.00 2.40 -8.83
CA LYS A 64 -1.73 3.40 -9.63
C LYS A 64 -2.69 4.15 -8.73
N PHE A 65 -2.44 5.44 -8.57
CA PHE A 65 -3.38 6.34 -7.90
C PHE A 65 -4.51 6.70 -8.88
N SER A 66 -5.73 6.27 -8.60
CA SER A 66 -6.92 6.71 -9.35
C SER A 66 -7.29 8.16 -9.03
N SER A 67 -6.87 8.65 -7.86
CA SER A 67 -7.00 10.01 -7.38
C SER A 67 -5.97 10.27 -6.30
N GLN A 68 -5.60 11.53 -6.08
CA GLN A 68 -4.68 11.93 -5.03
C GLN A 68 -5.44 12.00 -3.69
N ALA A 69 -5.09 11.15 -2.72
CA ALA A 69 -5.80 11.09 -1.44
C ALA A 69 -5.28 12.08 -0.39
N LEU A 70 -4.04 12.53 -0.52
CA LEU A 70 -3.42 13.52 0.35
C LEU A 70 -2.69 14.58 -0.48
N GLN A 71 -2.77 15.82 -0.02
CA GLN A 71 -1.98 16.94 -0.51
C GLN A 71 -1.14 17.48 0.65
N LEU A 72 0.10 17.87 0.34
CA LEU A 72 0.94 18.58 1.30
C LEU A 72 0.24 19.89 1.69
N LYS A 73 0.21 20.20 2.98
CA LYS A 73 -0.27 21.48 3.51
C LYS A 73 0.83 22.52 3.47
#